data_AF-A0A956NQH1-F1
#
_entry.id   AF-A0A956NQH1-F1
#
_cell.length_a   1.000
_cell.length_b   1.000
_cell.length_c   1.000
_cell.angle_alpha   90.00
_cell.angle_beta   90.00
_cell.angle_gamma   90.00
#
_symmetry.space_group_name_H-M   'P 1'
#
loop_
_entity.id
_entity.type
_entity.pdbx_description
1 polymer ?
#
loop_
_entity_poly.entity_id
_entity_poly.type
_entity_poly.pdbx_seq_one_letter_code
_entity_poly.pdbx_strand_id
1 'polypeptide(L)'
;FEKTGLTVEELFLEKNFLFNDWVSKHTHHNLTLTNELKSINSLFSEVKNRAVEVDPTLGPLVEAETKRAAKSFERIEQKLLKAEKRNHSDKLRQIEEVKDYLFPNGGLQERSDNFLNFYQEDPTFIQKALDAFDPFDFQLNMLMYPYPK
;
A
#
# COMPACT_ATOMS: atom_id res chain seq x y z
N PHE A 1 2.14 -18.21 -1.76
CA PHE A 1 2.05 -16.91 -1.06
C PHE A 1 1.55 -17.04 0.37
N GLU A 2 0.97 -18.15 0.83
CA GLU A 2 0.41 -18.27 2.20
C GLU A 2 1.34 -17.81 3.34
N LYS A 3 2.65 -18.04 3.20
CA LYS A 3 3.66 -17.57 4.17
C LYS A 3 3.74 -16.03 4.29
N THR A 4 3.22 -15.26 3.33
CA THR A 4 3.14 -13.79 3.41
C THR A 4 2.01 -13.33 4.34
N GLY A 5 1.00 -14.17 4.57
CA GLY A 5 -0.20 -13.82 5.35
C GLY A 5 -1.20 -12.93 4.62
N LEU A 6 -1.00 -12.70 3.31
CA LEU A 6 -1.90 -11.89 2.48
C LEU A 6 -3.11 -12.69 2.02
N THR A 7 -4.25 -12.01 1.89
CA THR A 7 -5.40 -12.57 1.16
C THR A 7 -5.18 -12.53 -0.34
N VAL A 8 -6.01 -13.27 -1.09
CA VAL A 8 -5.93 -13.29 -2.55
C VAL A 8 -6.20 -11.91 -3.13
N GLU A 9 -7.19 -11.20 -2.60
CA GLU A 9 -7.58 -9.85 -3.02
C GLU A 9 -6.46 -8.84 -2.79
N GLU A 10 -5.75 -8.96 -1.66
CA GLU A 10 -4.61 -8.10 -1.34
C GLU A 10 -3.45 -8.24 -2.35
N LEU A 11 -3.30 -9.40 -3.00
CA LEU A 11 -2.28 -9.61 -4.03
C LEU A 11 -2.53 -8.76 -5.28
N PHE A 12 -3.78 -8.42 -5.58
CA PHE A 12 -4.15 -7.60 -6.73
C PHE A 12 -4.05 -6.09 -6.46
N LEU A 13 -3.83 -5.68 -5.20
CA LEU A 13 -3.63 -4.29 -4.86
C LEU A 13 -2.32 -3.75 -5.45
N GLU A 14 -2.33 -2.46 -5.81
CA GLU A 14 -1.14 -1.72 -6.19
C GLU A 14 -0.04 -1.83 -5.11
N LYS A 15 1.20 -2.09 -5.53
CA LYS A 15 2.32 -2.42 -4.62
C LYS A 15 2.49 -1.40 -3.50
N ASN A 16 2.44 -0.11 -3.84
CA ASN A 16 2.60 0.96 -2.86
C ASN A 16 1.49 0.96 -1.82
N PHE A 17 0.25 0.71 -2.25
CA PHE A 17 -0.90 0.63 -1.36
C PHE A 17 -0.78 -0.59 -0.45
N LEU A 18 -0.50 -1.77 -1.03
CA LEU A 18 -0.29 -3.00 -0.28
C LEU A 18 0.80 -2.83 0.80
N PHE A 19 1.92 -2.21 0.46
CA PHE A 19 3.01 -2.03 1.42
C PHE A 19 2.64 -1.04 2.53
N ASN A 20 1.88 0.01 2.22
CA ASN A 20 1.39 0.96 3.23
C ASN A 20 0.39 0.28 4.17
N ASP A 21 -0.57 -0.44 3.61
CA ASP A 21 -1.62 -1.14 4.34
C ASP A 21 -1.04 -2.24 5.22
N TRP A 22 -0.14 -3.05 4.67
CA TRP A 22 0.55 -4.10 5.41
C TRP A 22 1.32 -3.53 6.61
N VAL A 23 2.11 -2.47 6.41
CA VAL A 23 2.85 -1.82 7.50
C VAL A 23 1.89 -1.23 8.54
N SER A 24 0.80 -0.60 8.11
CA SER A 24 -0.18 0.01 9.02
C SER A 24 -0.89 -1.04 9.89
N LYS A 25 -1.14 -2.24 9.35
CA LYS A 25 -1.73 -3.37 10.08
C LYS A 25 -0.76 -4.06 11.05
N HIS A 26 0.55 -4.00 10.80
CA HIS A 26 1.55 -4.80 11.53
C HIS A 26 2.52 -3.98 12.38
N THR A 27 2.44 -2.65 12.35
CA THR A 27 3.22 -1.78 13.23
C THR A 27 2.58 -1.65 14.61
N HIS A 28 3.41 -1.56 15.64
CA HIS A 28 2.98 -1.15 16.98
C HIS A 28 3.12 0.37 17.20
N HIS A 29 3.68 1.08 16.23
CA HIS A 29 3.94 2.51 16.31
C HIS A 29 2.77 3.30 15.71
N ASN A 30 2.37 4.39 16.36
CA ASN A 30 1.43 5.32 15.74
C ASN A 30 2.18 6.14 14.67
N LEU A 31 1.91 5.83 13.40
CA LEU A 31 2.52 6.51 12.25
C LEU A 31 1.78 7.79 11.86
N THR A 32 0.59 8.01 12.43
CA THR A 32 -0.25 9.18 12.13
C THR A 32 -0.09 10.26 13.19
N LEU A 33 -0.08 11.50 12.75
CA LEU A 33 0.02 12.71 13.56
C LEU A 33 -1.31 13.48 13.58
N THR A 34 -2.43 12.79 13.40
CA THR A 34 -3.75 13.42 13.26
C THR A 34 -4.15 14.23 14.50
N ASN A 35 -3.80 13.76 15.70
CA ASN A 35 -4.12 14.44 16.96
C ASN A 35 -3.27 15.70 17.16
N GLU A 36 -1.99 15.62 16.80
CA GLU A 36 -1.04 16.71 16.83
C GLU A 36 -1.42 17.80 15.83
N LEU A 37 -1.85 17.39 14.62
CA LEU A 37 -2.31 18.30 13.57
C LEU A 37 -3.60 19.02 13.98
N LYS A 38 -4.54 18.32 14.62
CA LYS A 38 -5.73 18.95 15.24
C LYS A 38 -5.34 19.99 16.29
N SER A 39 -4.40 19.64 17.17
CA SER A 39 -3.95 20.54 18.25
C SER A 39 -3.28 21.80 17.69
N ILE A 40 -2.45 21.65 16.67
CA ILE A 40 -1.78 22.76 15.98
C ILE A 40 -2.79 23.66 15.27
N ASN A 41 -3.78 23.09 14.58
CA ASN A 41 -4.82 23.88 13.91
C ASN A 41 -5.66 24.70 14.91
N SER A 42 -5.94 24.14 16.09
CA SER A 42 -6.61 24.87 17.18
C SER A 42 -5.75 26.04 17.66
N LEU A 43 -4.47 25.79 17.93
CA LEU A 43 -3.53 26.82 18.37
C LEU A 43 -3.41 27.96 17.34
N PHE A 44 -3.28 27.63 16.05
CA PHE A 44 -3.21 28.63 15.00
C PHE A 44 -4.50 29.44 14.85
N SER A 45 -5.65 28.84 15.15
CA SER A 45 -6.93 29.55 15.15
C SER A 45 -6.99 30.57 16.28
N GLU A 46 -6.51 30.24 17.48
CA GLU A 46 -6.36 31.19 18.59
C GLU A 46 -5.39 32.33 18.25
N VAL A 47 -4.25 32.00 17.65
CA VAL A 47 -3.26 32.99 17.20
C VAL A 47 -3.86 33.92 16.15
N LYS A 48 -4.63 33.38 15.19
CA LYS A 48 -5.29 34.18 14.15
C LYS A 48 -6.27 35.18 14.75
N ASN A 49 -7.09 34.75 15.71
CA ASN A 49 -8.06 35.64 16.36
C ASN A 49 -7.36 36.83 17.03
N ARG A 50 -6.29 36.57 17.80
CA ARG A 50 -5.49 37.64 18.43
C ARG A 50 -4.77 38.53 17.40
N ALA A 51 -4.27 37.95 16.31
CA ALA A 51 -3.58 38.71 15.28
C ALA A 51 -4.51 39.70 14.56
N VAL A 52 -5.74 39.27 14.26
CA VAL A 52 -6.76 40.12 13.59
C VAL A 52 -7.27 41.24 14.49
N GLU A 53 -7.30 41.03 15.82
CA GLU A 53 -7.60 42.08 16.80
C GLU A 53 -6.54 43.20 16.80
N VAL A 54 -5.28 42.86 16.52
CA VAL A 54 -4.18 43.84 16.41
C VAL A 54 -4.20 44.52 15.04
N ASP A 55 -4.22 43.72 13.97
CA ASP A 55 -4.27 44.19 12.59
C ASP A 55 -4.96 43.13 11.70
N PRO A 56 -6.11 43.45 11.08
CA PRO A 56 -6.81 42.52 10.20
C PRO A 56 -5.98 41.97 9.04
N THR A 57 -4.94 42.69 8.60
CA THR A 57 -4.03 42.25 7.53
C THR A 57 -3.10 41.10 7.94
N LEU A 58 -2.99 40.79 9.24
CA LEU A 58 -2.18 39.67 9.74
C LEU A 58 -2.89 38.30 9.62
N GLY A 59 -4.21 38.26 9.44
CA GLY A 59 -4.97 37.02 9.28
C GLY A 59 -4.42 36.10 8.17
N PRO A 60 -4.21 36.61 6.94
CA PRO A 60 -3.62 35.86 5.84
C PRO A 60 -2.20 35.33 6.13
N LEU A 61 -1.38 36.07 6.89
CA LEU A 61 -0.05 35.62 7.30
C LEU A 61 -0.16 34.38 8.19
N VAL A 62 -1.02 34.43 9.21
CA VAL A 62 -1.22 33.30 10.13
C VAL A 62 -1.72 32.07 9.37
N GLU A 63 -2.67 32.22 8.45
CA GLU A 63 -3.15 31.11 7.62
C GLU A 63 -2.04 30.48 6.75
N ALA A 64 -1.15 31.31 6.20
CA ALA A 64 -0.02 30.82 5.42
C ALA A 64 0.93 29.99 6.31
N GLU A 65 1.19 30.42 7.54
CA GLU A 65 1.98 29.66 8.51
C GLU A 65 1.30 28.37 8.97
N THR A 66 -0.02 28.38 9.19
CA THR A 66 -0.79 27.16 9.48
C THR A 66 -0.61 26.12 8.38
N LYS A 67 -0.75 26.52 7.11
CA LYS A 67 -0.57 25.62 5.96
C LYS A 67 0.87 25.09 5.86
N ARG A 68 1.88 25.92 6.14
CA ARG A 68 3.29 25.50 6.19
C ARG A 68 3.54 24.47 7.28
N ALA A 69 2.99 24.70 8.47
CA ALA A 69 3.08 23.76 9.59
C ALA A 69 2.41 22.43 9.24
N ALA A 70 1.17 22.43 8.75
CA ALA A 70 0.47 21.21 8.34
C ALA A 70 1.28 20.39 7.33
N LYS A 71 1.84 21.04 6.30
CA LYS A 71 2.71 20.38 5.31
C LYS A 71 4.00 19.80 5.92
N SER A 72 4.52 20.41 6.98
CA SER A 72 5.65 19.86 7.73
C SER A 72 5.27 18.55 8.43
N PHE A 73 4.09 18.49 9.03
CA PHE A 73 3.56 17.30 9.68
C PHE A 73 3.33 16.15 8.70
N GLU A 74 2.71 16.43 7.54
CA GLU A 74 2.55 15.43 6.46
C GLU A 74 3.89 14.84 6.03
N ARG A 75 4.94 15.67 5.91
CA ARG A 75 6.29 15.21 5.56
C ARG A 75 6.90 14.33 6.66
N ILE A 76 6.58 14.60 7.92
CA ILE A 76 7.04 13.77 9.05
C ILE A 76 6.32 12.42 9.02
N GLU A 77 4.99 12.39 8.84
CA GLU A 77 4.22 11.14 8.70
C GLU A 77 4.77 10.26 7.56
N GLN A 78 5.06 10.86 6.39
CA GLN A 78 5.66 10.14 5.28
C GLN A 78 7.04 9.56 5.63
N LYS A 79 7.84 10.27 6.41
CA LYS A 79 9.14 9.79 6.89
C LYS A 79 8.99 8.67 7.93
N LEU A 80 8.00 8.76 8.82
CA LEU A 80 7.67 7.69 9.77
C LEU A 80 7.27 6.42 9.03
N LEU A 81 6.34 6.52 8.08
CA LEU A 81 5.92 5.38 7.26
C LEU A 81 7.09 4.78 6.48
N LYS A 82 7.97 5.62 5.90
CA LYS A 82 9.16 5.13 5.20
C LYS A 82 10.19 4.49 6.14
N ALA A 83 10.31 4.96 7.38
CA ALA A 83 11.16 4.31 8.37
C ALA A 83 10.60 2.95 8.76
N GLU A 84 9.29 2.86 8.96
CA GLU A 84 8.64 1.61 9.33
C GLU A 84 8.66 0.56 8.21
N LYS A 85 8.49 0.99 6.95
CA LYS A 85 8.76 0.13 5.79
C LYS A 85 10.17 -0.44 5.78
N ARG A 86 11.18 0.33 6.22
CA ARG A 86 12.56 -0.14 6.32
C ARG A 86 12.73 -1.14 7.46
N ASN A 87 12.05 -0.95 8.58
CA ASN A 87 12.04 -1.92 9.69
C ASN A 87 11.44 -3.27 9.27
N HIS A 88 10.49 -3.26 8.33
CA HIS A 88 9.87 -4.46 7.78
C HIS A 88 10.39 -4.86 6.39
N SER A 89 11.59 -4.43 6.00
CA SER A 89 12.12 -4.62 4.64
C SER A 89 12.12 -6.09 4.19
N ASP A 90 12.47 -7.01 5.09
CA ASP A 90 12.55 -8.44 4.75
C ASP A 90 11.19 -9.00 4.39
N LYS A 91 10.15 -8.62 5.13
CA LYS A 91 8.79 -9.09 4.90
C LYS A 91 8.20 -8.45 3.65
N LEU A 92 8.42 -7.15 3.46
CA LEU A 92 7.99 -6.43 2.25
C LEU A 92 8.68 -6.98 1.01
N ARG A 93 9.96 -7.36 1.09
CA ARG A 93 10.68 -8.03 0.00
C ARG A 93 10.06 -9.38 -0.35
N GLN A 94 9.70 -10.21 0.63
CA GLN A 94 8.99 -11.47 0.35
C GLN A 94 7.65 -11.25 -0.34
N ILE A 95 6.91 -10.20 0.05
CA ILE A 95 5.66 -9.82 -0.61
C ILE A 95 5.93 -9.35 -2.04
N GLU A 96 7.00 -8.56 -2.24
CA GLU A 96 7.45 -8.09 -3.56
C GLU A 96 7.75 -9.25 -4.49
N GLU A 97 8.55 -10.22 -4.05
CA GLU A 97 8.91 -11.41 -4.82
C GLU A 97 7.68 -12.21 -5.25
N VAL A 98 6.69 -12.36 -4.36
CA VAL A 98 5.41 -13.01 -4.68
C VAL A 98 4.63 -12.20 -5.72
N LYS A 99 4.57 -10.87 -5.58
CA LYS A 99 3.86 -10.02 -6.54
C LYS A 99 4.54 -10.03 -7.90
N ASP A 100 5.86 -9.95 -7.96
CA ASP A 100 6.60 -9.92 -9.23
C ASP A 100 6.48 -11.27 -9.95
N TYR A 101 6.34 -12.37 -9.21
CA TYR A 101 6.04 -13.68 -9.78
C TYR A 101 4.62 -13.75 -10.37
N LEU A 102 3.62 -13.22 -9.67
CA LEU A 102 2.21 -13.25 -10.13
C LEU A 102 1.89 -12.18 -11.17
N PHE A 103 2.61 -11.06 -11.15
CA PHE A 103 2.40 -9.90 -12.00
C PHE A 103 3.73 -9.44 -12.62
N PRO A 104 4.36 -10.26 -13.49
CA PRO A 104 5.62 -9.93 -14.12
C PRO A 104 5.53 -8.60 -14.87
N ASN A 105 6.49 -7.70 -14.59
CA ASN A 105 6.51 -6.32 -15.10
C ASN A 105 5.24 -5.50 -14.79
N GLY A 106 4.47 -5.87 -13.77
CA GLY A 106 3.19 -5.25 -13.41
C GLY A 106 2.03 -5.62 -14.35
N GLY A 107 2.24 -6.53 -15.30
CA GLY A 107 1.21 -7.10 -16.17
C GLY A 107 0.70 -8.45 -15.65
N LEU A 108 -0.38 -8.96 -16.23
CA LEU A 108 -0.85 -10.31 -15.92
C LEU A 108 0.18 -11.36 -16.36
N GLN A 109 0.36 -12.39 -15.53
CA GLN A 109 1.27 -13.50 -15.78
C GLN A 109 1.09 -14.10 -17.19
N GLU A 110 -0.15 -14.31 -17.62
CA GLU A 110 -0.50 -14.90 -18.93
C GLU A 110 0.10 -14.16 -20.13
N ARG A 111 0.41 -12.86 -19.98
CA ARG A 111 0.95 -12.03 -21.07
C ARG A 111 2.47 -12.12 -21.17
N SER A 112 3.12 -12.67 -20.16
CA SER A 112 4.59 -12.73 -20.07
C SER A 112 5.10 -14.18 -20.05
N ASP A 113 4.38 -15.08 -19.38
CA ASP A 113 4.84 -16.44 -19.15
C ASP A 113 4.41 -17.39 -20.26
N ASN A 114 5.30 -18.32 -20.62
CA ASN A 114 5.00 -19.37 -21.58
C ASN A 114 4.36 -20.56 -20.86
N PHE A 115 3.24 -21.06 -21.40
CA PHE A 115 2.52 -22.22 -20.85
C PHE A 115 3.41 -23.47 -20.68
N LEU A 116 4.46 -23.61 -21.51
CA LEU A 116 5.40 -24.74 -21.46
C LEU A 116 6.10 -24.85 -20.10
N ASN A 117 6.30 -23.73 -19.40
CA ASN A 117 6.90 -23.75 -18.06
C ASN A 117 6.02 -24.56 -17.08
N PHE A 118 4.70 -24.39 -17.16
CA PHE A 118 3.74 -25.11 -16.32
C PHE A 118 3.55 -26.56 -16.79
N TYR A 119 3.54 -26.80 -18.10
CA TYR A 119 3.36 -28.14 -18.65
C TYR A 119 4.53 -29.09 -18.32
N GLN A 120 5.75 -28.57 -18.21
CA GLN A 120 6.92 -29.35 -17.79
C GLN A 120 6.80 -29.85 -16.35
N GLU A 121 6.22 -29.03 -15.46
CA GLU A 121 6.00 -29.38 -14.05
C GLU A 121 4.74 -30.23 -13.85
N ASP A 122 3.70 -29.97 -14.63
CA ASP A 122 2.43 -30.68 -14.58
C ASP A 122 1.90 -30.99 -15.99
N PRO A 123 2.11 -32.22 -16.51
CA PRO A 123 1.59 -32.63 -17.82
C PRO A 123 0.06 -32.59 -17.94
N THR A 124 -0.67 -32.52 -16.82
CA THR A 124 -2.14 -32.41 -16.79
C THR A 124 -2.64 -30.96 -16.68
N PHE A 125 -1.72 -29.98 -16.66
CA PHE A 125 -2.04 -28.56 -16.49
C PHE A 125 -3.15 -28.07 -17.43
N ILE A 126 -3.03 -28.36 -18.73
CA ILE A 126 -3.98 -27.88 -19.74
C ILE A 126 -5.39 -28.40 -19.44
N GLN A 127 -5.52 -29.67 -19.04
CA GLN A 127 -6.82 -30.23 -18.70
C GLN A 127 -7.41 -29.53 -17.47
N LYS A 128 -6.61 -29.34 -16.41
CA LYS A 128 -7.05 -28.63 -15.20
C LYS A 128 -7.49 -27.19 -15.49
N ALA A 129 -6.77 -26.50 -16.37
CA ALA A 129 -7.12 -25.15 -16.80
C ALA A 129 -8.45 -25.12 -17.57
N LEU A 130 -8.64 -26.07 -18.50
CA LEU A 130 -9.91 -26.20 -19.26
C LEU A 130 -11.09 -26.55 -18.35
N ASP A 131 -10.88 -27.38 -17.33
CA ASP A 131 -11.93 -27.77 -16.37
C ASP A 131 -12.31 -26.62 -15.42
N ALA A 132 -11.38 -25.69 -15.16
CA ALA A 132 -11.55 -24.58 -14.23
C ALA A 132 -12.02 -23.27 -14.90
N PHE A 133 -11.63 -23.02 -16.15
CA PHE A 133 -11.88 -21.75 -16.81
C PHE A 133 -13.21 -21.74 -17.57
N ASP A 134 -14.13 -20.86 -17.14
CA ASP A 134 -15.29 -20.46 -17.93
C ASP A 134 -14.95 -19.16 -18.70
N PRO A 135 -14.91 -19.19 -20.05
CA PRO A 135 -14.63 -18.00 -20.85
C PRO A 135 -15.69 -16.89 -20.72
N PHE A 136 -16.83 -17.14 -20.09
CA PHE A 136 -17.93 -16.19 -19.92
C PHE A 136 -18.16 -15.73 -18.47
N ASP A 137 -17.33 -16.13 -17.51
CA ASP A 137 -17.44 -15.65 -16.12
C ASP A 137 -16.83 -14.24 -15.93
N PHE A 138 -15.92 -13.81 -16.84
CA PHE A 138 -15.26 -12.49 -16.79
C PHE A 138 -14.56 -12.16 -15.46
N GLN A 139 -14.12 -13.19 -14.73
CA GLN A 139 -13.36 -13.06 -13.50
C GLN A 139 -11.89 -13.43 -13.71
N LEU A 140 -11.02 -12.89 -12.86
CA LEU A 140 -9.64 -13.33 -12.77
C LEU A 140 -9.59 -14.64 -11.99
N ASN A 141 -9.01 -15.67 -12.62
CA ASN A 141 -8.86 -16.98 -12.01
C ASN A 141 -7.47 -17.11 -11.38
N MET A 142 -7.42 -17.66 -10.17
CA MET A 142 -6.16 -18.02 -9.52
C MET A 142 -6.08 -19.54 -9.38
N LEU A 143 -5.16 -20.16 -10.11
CA LEU A 143 -4.90 -21.60 -10.01
C LEU A 143 -3.86 -21.87 -8.92
N MET A 144 -4.27 -22.62 -7.91
CA MET A 144 -3.45 -22.94 -6.74
C MET A 144 -2.87 -24.35 -6.88
N TYR A 145 -1.54 -24.46 -6.92
CA TYR A 145 -0.85 -25.74 -6.85
C TYR A 145 -0.46 -26.06 -5.41
N PRO A 146 -0.74 -27.28 -4.92
CA PRO A 146 -0.18 -27.72 -3.65
C PRO A 146 1.34 -27.78 -3.79
N TYR A 147 2.05 -27.04 -2.93
CA TYR A 147 3.51 -27.13 -2.84
C TYR A 147 3.86 -28.58 -2.46
N PRO A 148 4.72 -29.30 -3.21
CA PRO A 148 5.19 -30.59 -2.75
C PRO A 148 5.89 -30.38 -1.40
N LYS A 149 5.45 -31.14 -0.38
CA LYS A 149 6.06 -31.10 0.96
C LYS A 149 7.51 -31.54 0.92
#